data_AF-A0A2V8LGG1-F1
#
_entry.id   AF-A0A2V8LGG1-F1
#
_cell.length_a   1.000
_cell.length_b   1.000
_cell.length_c   1.000
_cell.angle_alpha   90.00
_cell.angle_beta   90.00
_cell.angle_gamma   90.00
#
_symmetry.space_group_name_H-M   'P 1'
#
loop_
_entity.id
_entity.type
_entity.pdbx_description
1 polymer ?
#
loop_
_entity_poly.entity_id
_entity_poly.type
_entity_poly.pdbx_seq_one_letter_code
_entity_poly.pdbx_strand_id
1 'polypeptide(L)'
;MRLRIFQSVFLVVFVLWASASISALPCPRTSSQQDAWLGIKVDALIRSARALYENENAQNTYDRLLDEIVRTMKRCSLVDGSTFAIRYPEFVGYVNALSLARLDDHELGFNVSDEVYFAETQKYVTIPDFLSTPRFLKTVTRFETLSQAKALLREMNKSRSADEQLIFFSYESRHLGTPDNNNSFRRLLIVVPGNPAQHIPEKWVQFGLTDPGLRVRTRNVSVVAVVPGSDNTTNTYFKDYFRTYRRNGSIEIKGRWELGYGDDNCLKCHKSGVLPIFPVDGSVIRDELPFVETVNDRFLSYGPLRFERYLDLSKFGPGIGSVRMPEPIVASAKQAHGRSPSNLNATTTANAACVSCHHANGLGPLNWPMDSKVISSFVKGGKMPYGMELSKRERAKLYSQLVEDYFSIDDSHPGILKAWLLGKNR
;
A
#
# COMPACT_ATOMS: atom_id res chain seq x y z
N MET A 1 -4.63 -11.90 -78.03
CA MET A 1 -4.35 -13.35 -77.85
C MET A 1 -4.65 -13.66 -76.38
N ARG A 2 -5.72 -14.40 -76.04
CA ARG A 2 -5.75 -15.86 -75.69
C ARG A 2 -4.75 -16.23 -74.57
N LEU A 3 -5.01 -17.08 -73.57
CA LEU A 3 -6.17 -17.77 -72.93
C LEU A 3 -5.60 -18.41 -71.61
N ARG A 4 -6.29 -19.05 -70.63
CA ARG A 4 -7.51 -18.79 -69.80
C ARG A 4 -7.72 -20.06 -68.90
N ILE A 5 -8.36 -19.96 -67.72
CA ILE A 5 -8.81 -21.10 -66.85
C ILE A 5 -7.63 -21.81 -66.12
N PHE A 6 -7.66 -22.45 -64.93
CA PHE A 6 -8.63 -22.95 -63.92
C PHE A 6 -8.19 -22.49 -62.51
N GLN A 7 -8.99 -22.27 -61.46
CA GLN A 7 -10.29 -22.82 -60.99
C GLN A 7 -10.30 -24.30 -60.57
N SER A 8 -9.84 -24.57 -59.34
CA SER A 8 -10.14 -25.76 -58.53
C SER A 8 -10.37 -25.27 -57.09
N VAL A 9 -11.62 -25.06 -56.64
CA VAL A 9 -12.55 -26.07 -56.11
C VAL A 9 -12.08 -26.63 -54.76
N PHE A 10 -12.64 -26.04 -53.69
CA PHE A 10 -13.23 -26.73 -52.54
C PHE A 10 -12.76 -28.17 -52.26
N LEU A 11 -11.81 -28.32 -51.32
CA LEU A 11 -11.84 -29.38 -50.31
C LEU A 11 -10.94 -29.03 -49.11
N VAL A 12 -11.15 -29.69 -47.97
CA VAL A 12 -10.43 -29.48 -46.68
C VAL A 12 -10.83 -28.22 -45.90
N VAL A 13 -12.14 -28.12 -45.59
CA VAL A 13 -12.68 -27.33 -44.46
C VAL A 13 -12.98 -28.27 -43.28
N PHE A 14 -12.09 -29.25 -43.03
CA PHE A 14 -12.38 -30.38 -42.13
C PHE A 14 -11.18 -30.91 -41.34
N VAL A 15 -10.24 -30.02 -41.01
CA VAL A 15 -9.08 -30.34 -40.15
C VAL A 15 -8.93 -29.24 -39.10
N LEU A 16 -8.94 -29.64 -37.82
CA LEU A 16 -8.70 -28.80 -36.63
C LEU A 16 -9.82 -27.83 -36.19
N TRP A 17 -11.08 -28.28 -36.20
CA TRP A 17 -11.87 -28.17 -34.95
C TRP A 17 -11.36 -29.22 -33.95
N ALA A 18 -10.09 -29.08 -33.58
CA ALA A 18 -9.59 -29.69 -32.36
C ALA A 18 -10.23 -28.88 -31.24
N SER A 19 -11.43 -29.32 -30.82
CA SER A 19 -12.03 -28.88 -29.58
C SER A 19 -10.97 -29.04 -28.51
N ALA A 20 -10.37 -27.92 -28.10
CA ALA A 20 -9.57 -27.85 -26.89
C ALA A 20 -10.57 -28.08 -25.77
N SER A 21 -10.86 -29.37 -25.51
CA SER A 21 -11.48 -29.81 -24.28
C SER A 21 -10.54 -29.35 -23.19
N ILE A 22 -10.85 -28.18 -22.63
CA ILE A 22 -10.24 -27.66 -21.42
C ILE A 22 -10.70 -28.63 -20.34
N SER A 23 -9.97 -29.75 -20.24
CA SER A 23 -10.19 -30.79 -19.25
C SER A 23 -9.97 -30.12 -17.91
N ALA A 24 -11.07 -29.65 -17.32
CA ALA A 24 -11.07 -28.97 -16.05
C ALA A 24 -10.35 -29.87 -15.05
N LEU A 25 -9.21 -29.41 -14.54
CA LEU A 25 -8.38 -30.21 -13.64
C LEU A 25 -9.28 -30.78 -12.53
N PRO A 26 -9.31 -32.12 -12.35
CA PRO A 26 -10.23 -32.75 -11.43
C PRO A 26 -9.98 -32.23 -10.03
N CYS A 27 -11.06 -31.96 -9.29
CA CYS A 27 -10.96 -31.48 -7.92
C CYS A 27 -10.13 -32.45 -7.06
N PRO A 28 -9.16 -31.97 -6.27
CA PRO A 28 -8.32 -32.83 -5.44
C PRO A 28 -9.17 -33.49 -4.34
N ARG A 29 -9.32 -34.82 -4.40
CA ARG A 29 -10.23 -35.59 -3.54
C ARG A 29 -9.57 -36.13 -2.27
N THR A 30 -8.25 -36.32 -2.29
CA THR A 30 -7.49 -36.82 -1.14
C THR A 30 -6.58 -35.74 -0.58
N SER A 31 -6.18 -35.85 0.68
CA SER A 31 -5.23 -34.91 1.31
C SER A 31 -3.95 -34.78 0.48
N SER A 32 -3.35 -35.90 0.02
CA SER A 32 -2.15 -35.86 -0.83
C SER A 32 -2.36 -35.11 -2.16
N GLN A 33 -3.52 -35.24 -2.80
CA GLN A 33 -3.86 -34.45 -4.00
C GLN A 33 -4.05 -32.97 -3.68
N GLN A 34 -4.64 -32.65 -2.52
CA GLN A 34 -4.83 -31.28 -2.06
C GLN A 34 -3.50 -30.60 -1.75
N ASP A 35 -2.57 -31.31 -1.12
CA ASP A 35 -1.25 -30.82 -0.76
C ASP A 35 -0.39 -30.57 -2.00
N ALA A 36 -0.45 -31.47 -2.99
CA ALA A 36 0.20 -31.30 -4.29
C ALA A 36 -0.38 -30.12 -5.07
N TRP A 37 -1.72 -29.97 -5.08
CA TRP A 37 -2.39 -28.83 -5.69
C TRP A 37 -2.00 -27.51 -5.01
N LEU A 38 -1.98 -27.47 -3.68
CA LEU A 38 -1.57 -26.30 -2.90
C LEU A 38 -0.13 -25.90 -3.23
N GLY A 39 0.82 -26.84 -3.20
CA GLY A 39 2.23 -26.56 -3.51
C GLY A 39 2.40 -25.92 -4.89
N ILE A 40 1.75 -26.49 -5.93
CA ILE A 40 1.76 -25.94 -7.29
C ILE A 40 1.14 -24.53 -7.34
N LYS A 41 0.03 -24.29 -6.64
CA LYS A 41 -0.64 -22.97 -6.64
C LYS A 41 0.09 -21.92 -5.83
N VAL A 42 0.71 -22.27 -4.71
CA VAL A 42 1.58 -21.37 -3.93
C VAL A 42 2.79 -20.93 -4.77
N ASP A 43 3.47 -21.86 -5.44
CA ASP A 43 4.62 -21.54 -6.30
C ASP A 43 4.24 -20.66 -7.48
N ALA A 44 3.12 -20.96 -8.15
CA ALA A 44 2.60 -20.12 -9.22
C ALA A 44 2.28 -18.71 -8.70
N LEU A 45 1.59 -18.61 -7.56
CA LEU A 45 1.15 -17.35 -6.97
C LEU A 45 2.34 -16.47 -6.56
N ILE A 46 3.38 -17.07 -5.98
CA ILE A 46 4.60 -16.35 -5.56
C ILE A 46 5.43 -15.91 -6.77
N ARG A 47 5.59 -16.76 -7.79
CA ARG A 47 6.25 -16.37 -9.06
C ARG A 47 5.52 -15.19 -9.71
N SER A 48 4.19 -15.23 -9.76
CA SER A 48 3.38 -14.14 -10.34
C SER A 48 3.38 -12.87 -9.48
N ALA A 49 3.36 -12.99 -8.15
CA ALA A 49 3.49 -11.86 -7.24
C ALA A 49 4.84 -11.16 -7.37
N ARG A 50 5.94 -11.93 -7.45
CA ARG A 50 7.28 -11.40 -7.72
C ARG A 50 7.36 -10.71 -9.08
N ALA A 51 6.83 -11.33 -10.12
CA ALA A 51 6.79 -10.74 -11.46
C ALA A 51 6.02 -9.41 -11.49
N LEU A 52 4.92 -9.30 -10.74
CA LEU A 52 4.16 -8.05 -10.58
C LEU A 52 4.90 -7.00 -9.74
N TYR A 53 5.55 -7.42 -8.65
CA TYR A 53 6.41 -6.56 -7.84
C TYR A 53 7.55 -5.94 -8.67
N GLU A 54 8.19 -6.74 -9.53
CA GLU A 54 9.28 -6.31 -10.40
C GLU A 54 8.80 -5.58 -11.67
N ASN A 55 7.56 -5.80 -12.12
CA ASN A 55 6.99 -5.22 -13.34
C ASN A 55 5.45 -5.09 -13.28
N GLU A 56 4.96 -3.85 -13.17
CA GLU A 56 3.53 -3.50 -13.12
C GLU A 56 2.69 -4.09 -14.29
N ASN A 57 3.31 -4.32 -15.45
CA ASN A 57 2.62 -4.91 -16.61
C ASN A 57 2.21 -6.38 -16.40
N ALA A 58 2.71 -7.07 -15.37
CA ALA A 58 2.32 -8.44 -15.05
C ALA A 58 0.98 -8.55 -14.30
N GLN A 59 0.31 -7.42 -14.00
CA GLN A 59 -0.94 -7.35 -13.21
C GLN A 59 -2.00 -8.32 -13.76
N ASN A 60 -2.29 -8.23 -15.07
CA ASN A 60 -3.24 -9.11 -15.75
C ASN A 60 -2.93 -10.62 -15.61
N THR A 61 -1.65 -11.00 -15.50
CA THR A 61 -1.24 -12.42 -15.36
C THR A 61 -1.44 -12.89 -13.93
N TYR A 62 -1.05 -12.08 -12.96
CA TYR A 62 -1.28 -12.33 -11.53
C TYR A 62 -2.77 -12.44 -11.23
N ASP A 63 -3.58 -11.53 -11.76
CA ASP A 63 -5.02 -11.49 -11.58
C ASP A 63 -5.71 -12.75 -12.13
N ARG A 64 -5.42 -13.14 -13.38
CA ARG A 64 -5.98 -14.36 -13.99
C ARG A 64 -5.66 -15.63 -13.18
N LEU A 65 -4.46 -15.70 -12.61
CA LEU A 65 -4.07 -16.81 -11.72
C LEU A 65 -4.90 -16.80 -10.43
N LEU A 66 -5.07 -15.63 -9.80
CA LEU A 66 -5.90 -15.49 -8.60
C LEU A 66 -7.36 -15.91 -8.88
N ASP A 67 -7.95 -15.49 -10.01
CA ASP A 67 -9.28 -15.95 -10.44
C ASP A 67 -9.36 -17.47 -10.65
N GLU A 68 -8.31 -18.07 -11.21
CA GLU A 68 -8.25 -19.53 -11.39
C GLU A 68 -8.23 -20.25 -10.05
N ILE A 69 -7.44 -19.76 -9.08
CA ILE A 69 -7.36 -20.31 -7.72
C ILE A 69 -8.71 -20.15 -7.00
N VAL A 70 -9.29 -18.94 -6.97
CA VAL A 70 -10.59 -18.66 -6.33
C VAL A 70 -11.71 -19.52 -6.93
N ARG A 71 -11.81 -19.60 -8.28
CA ARG A 71 -12.81 -20.44 -8.94
C ARG A 71 -12.60 -21.93 -8.66
N THR A 72 -11.35 -22.39 -8.56
CA THR A 72 -11.05 -23.78 -8.21
C THR A 72 -11.44 -24.07 -6.76
N MET A 73 -11.11 -23.19 -5.82
CA MET A 73 -11.49 -23.32 -4.40
C MET A 73 -13.00 -23.38 -4.22
N LYS A 74 -13.75 -22.51 -4.91
CA LYS A 74 -15.23 -22.54 -4.91
C LYS A 74 -15.79 -23.82 -5.56
N ARG A 75 -15.34 -24.16 -6.78
CA ARG A 75 -15.81 -25.35 -7.52
C ARG A 75 -15.55 -26.67 -6.79
N CYS A 76 -14.46 -26.73 -6.04
CA CYS A 76 -14.02 -27.94 -5.34
C CYS A 76 -14.33 -27.92 -3.83
N SER A 77 -15.13 -26.96 -3.35
CA SER A 77 -15.52 -26.81 -1.94
C SER A 77 -14.35 -26.82 -0.96
N LEU A 78 -13.26 -26.11 -1.30
CA LEU A 78 -12.04 -26.03 -0.49
C LEU A 78 -12.06 -24.89 0.55
N VAL A 79 -13.19 -24.22 0.74
CA VAL A 79 -13.32 -23.07 1.65
C VAL A 79 -14.20 -23.44 2.85
N ASP A 80 -15.50 -23.58 2.64
CA ASP A 80 -16.48 -23.60 3.74
C ASP A 80 -16.48 -24.94 4.49
N GLY A 81 -16.01 -24.92 5.74
CA GLY A 81 -16.01 -26.10 6.64
C GLY A 81 -15.13 -27.27 6.20
N SER A 82 -14.35 -27.11 5.12
CA SER A 82 -13.56 -28.19 4.55
C SER A 82 -12.34 -28.55 5.40
N THR A 83 -11.94 -29.82 5.38
CA THR A 83 -10.66 -30.27 5.97
C THR A 83 -9.45 -29.57 5.34
N PHE A 84 -9.58 -29.07 4.11
CA PHE A 84 -8.56 -28.26 3.44
C PHE A 84 -8.37 -26.90 4.13
N ALA A 85 -9.45 -26.15 4.34
CA ALA A 85 -9.39 -24.82 4.96
C ALA A 85 -8.93 -24.88 6.42
N ILE A 86 -9.25 -25.96 7.13
CA ILE A 86 -8.75 -26.22 8.50
C ILE A 86 -7.24 -26.50 8.50
N ARG A 87 -6.70 -27.16 7.46
CA ARG A 87 -5.27 -27.47 7.33
C ARG A 87 -4.43 -26.32 6.79
N TYR A 88 -5.03 -25.43 6.00
CA TYR A 88 -4.34 -24.34 5.31
C TYR A 88 -5.06 -22.99 5.45
N PRO A 89 -5.35 -22.53 6.69
CA PRO A 89 -6.12 -21.31 6.94
C PRO A 89 -5.39 -20.05 6.44
N GLU A 90 -4.06 -20.03 6.43
CA GLU A 90 -3.24 -18.94 5.88
C GLU A 90 -3.48 -18.78 4.38
N PHE A 91 -3.39 -19.86 3.61
CA PHE A 91 -3.60 -19.82 2.16
C PHE A 91 -5.04 -19.42 1.80
N VAL A 92 -6.04 -20.02 2.47
CA VAL A 92 -7.45 -19.70 2.21
C VAL A 92 -7.75 -18.25 2.59
N GLY A 93 -7.28 -17.79 3.75
CA GLY A 93 -7.43 -16.40 4.19
C GLY A 93 -6.76 -15.39 3.25
N TYR A 94 -5.55 -15.69 2.79
CA TYR A 94 -4.78 -14.86 1.86
C TYR A 94 -5.44 -14.74 0.49
N VAL A 95 -5.83 -15.87 -0.12
CA VAL A 95 -6.52 -15.86 -1.42
C VAL A 95 -7.85 -15.11 -1.33
N ASN A 96 -8.63 -15.32 -0.26
CA ASN A 96 -9.89 -14.60 -0.05
C ASN A 96 -9.64 -13.09 0.10
N ALA A 97 -8.69 -12.68 0.94
CA ALA A 97 -8.38 -11.26 1.18
C ALA A 97 -7.89 -10.55 -0.10
N LEU A 98 -7.04 -11.20 -0.91
CA LEU A 98 -6.60 -10.67 -2.21
C LEU A 98 -7.73 -10.57 -3.23
N SER A 99 -8.74 -11.45 -3.14
CA SER A 99 -9.89 -11.45 -4.06
C SER A 99 -10.92 -10.35 -3.79
N LEU A 100 -10.87 -9.69 -2.63
CA LEU A 100 -11.77 -8.57 -2.30
C LEU A 100 -11.54 -7.40 -3.24
N ALA A 101 -10.29 -7.00 -3.46
CA ALA A 101 -9.87 -5.92 -4.37
C ALA A 101 -10.15 -6.17 -5.87
N ARG A 102 -10.97 -7.19 -6.17
CA ARG A 102 -11.35 -7.65 -7.51
C ARG A 102 -12.86 -7.73 -7.69
N LEU A 103 -13.64 -7.30 -6.70
CA LEU A 103 -15.07 -7.03 -6.81
C LEU A 103 -15.24 -5.57 -7.23
N ASP A 104 -16.23 -5.30 -8.10
CA ASP A 104 -16.44 -3.97 -8.71
C ASP A 104 -16.80 -2.86 -7.70
N ASP A 105 -17.16 -3.24 -6.48
CA ASP A 105 -17.58 -2.36 -5.38
C ASP A 105 -16.62 -2.37 -4.18
N HIS A 106 -15.42 -2.97 -4.31
CA HIS A 106 -14.43 -3.11 -3.24
C HIS A 106 -13.02 -2.70 -3.73
N GLU A 107 -12.88 -1.58 -4.44
CA GLU A 107 -11.60 -1.12 -5.01
C GLU A 107 -10.54 -0.87 -3.90
N LEU A 108 -10.98 -0.51 -2.69
CA LEU A 108 -10.12 -0.37 -1.50
C LEU A 108 -9.53 -1.71 -1.01
N GLY A 109 -10.13 -2.85 -1.38
CA GLY A 109 -9.74 -4.19 -0.92
C GLY A 109 -10.14 -4.50 0.52
N PHE A 110 -11.15 -3.81 1.05
CA PHE A 110 -11.75 -4.07 2.36
C PHE A 110 -12.76 -5.23 2.32
N ASN A 111 -13.24 -5.65 3.48
CA ASN A 111 -14.26 -6.71 3.63
C ASN A 111 -15.72 -6.21 3.56
N VAL A 112 -15.90 -4.92 3.30
CA VAL A 112 -17.18 -4.26 2.97
C VAL A 112 -16.97 -3.43 1.71
N SER A 113 -18.05 -3.12 1.01
CA SER A 113 -17.97 -2.27 -0.18
C SER A 113 -17.53 -0.85 0.15
N ASP A 114 -16.94 -0.18 -0.83
CA ASP A 114 -16.42 1.18 -0.70
C ASP A 114 -17.53 2.16 -0.29
N GLU A 115 -18.77 1.95 -0.77
CA GLU A 115 -19.97 2.70 -0.36
C GLU A 115 -20.23 2.58 1.16
N VAL A 116 -20.25 1.36 1.69
CA VAL A 116 -20.49 1.09 3.11
C VAL A 116 -19.37 1.71 3.95
N TYR A 117 -18.12 1.50 3.55
CA TYR A 117 -16.96 2.07 4.22
C TYR A 117 -17.04 3.61 4.27
N PHE A 118 -17.37 4.28 3.17
CA PHE A 118 -17.47 5.75 3.15
C PHE A 118 -18.68 6.29 3.91
N ALA A 119 -19.81 5.58 3.92
CA ALA A 119 -20.96 5.94 4.72
C ALA A 119 -20.65 5.87 6.22
N GLU A 120 -20.02 4.78 6.67
CA GLU A 120 -19.69 4.56 8.09
C GLU A 120 -18.54 5.45 8.60
N THR A 121 -17.57 5.78 7.74
CA THR A 121 -16.39 6.58 8.13
C THR A 121 -16.50 8.08 7.82
N GLN A 122 -17.60 8.55 7.22
CA GLN A 122 -17.78 9.93 6.73
C GLN A 122 -17.32 11.00 7.73
N LYS A 123 -17.72 10.88 9.01
CA LYS A 123 -17.38 11.83 10.09
C LYS A 123 -15.87 11.95 10.34
N TYR A 124 -15.12 10.86 10.16
CA TYR A 124 -13.67 10.84 10.32
C TYR A 124 -12.97 11.44 9.09
N VAL A 125 -13.36 11.04 7.88
CA VAL A 125 -12.61 11.35 6.65
C VAL A 125 -13.00 12.68 5.98
N THR A 126 -14.06 13.35 6.42
CA THR A 126 -14.45 14.67 5.90
C THR A 126 -13.38 15.75 6.13
N ILE A 127 -13.05 16.50 5.07
CA ILE A 127 -12.15 17.65 5.08
C ILE A 127 -12.74 18.75 6.00
N PRO A 128 -11.99 19.28 6.99
CA PRO A 128 -12.45 20.37 7.84
C PRO A 128 -12.84 21.64 7.06
N ASP A 129 -13.99 22.24 7.39
CA ASP A 129 -14.62 23.32 6.61
C ASP A 129 -13.70 24.52 6.32
N PHE A 130 -12.82 24.88 7.26
CA PHE A 130 -11.87 25.98 7.08
C PHE A 130 -10.87 25.73 5.93
N LEU A 131 -10.56 24.47 5.63
CA LEU A 131 -9.75 24.03 4.48
C LEU A 131 -10.57 23.88 3.18
N SER A 132 -11.90 23.95 3.26
CA SER A 132 -12.81 23.90 2.11
C SER A 132 -13.27 25.29 1.63
N THR A 133 -12.82 26.38 2.28
CA THR A 133 -13.24 27.74 1.93
C THR A 133 -12.75 28.17 0.54
N PRO A 134 -13.54 28.94 -0.24
CA PRO A 134 -13.12 29.41 -1.57
C PRO A 134 -11.82 30.23 -1.58
N ARG A 135 -11.51 30.94 -0.48
CA ARG A 135 -10.24 31.67 -0.30
C ARG A 135 -9.07 30.69 -0.19
N PHE A 136 -9.16 29.71 0.70
CA PHE A 136 -8.10 28.72 0.90
C PHE A 136 -7.87 27.86 -0.35
N LEU A 137 -8.95 27.33 -0.95
CA LEU A 137 -8.86 26.46 -2.13
C LEU A 137 -8.16 27.13 -3.32
N LYS A 138 -8.41 28.42 -3.56
CA LYS A 138 -7.71 29.20 -4.59
C LYS A 138 -6.21 29.29 -4.30
N THR A 139 -5.82 29.51 -3.05
CA THR A 139 -4.40 29.63 -2.67
C THR A 139 -3.63 28.29 -2.65
N VAL A 140 -4.29 27.16 -2.40
CA VAL A 140 -3.65 25.83 -2.33
C VAL A 140 -3.65 25.06 -3.68
N THR A 141 -3.84 25.76 -4.80
CA THR A 141 -3.93 25.13 -6.14
C THR A 141 -2.55 24.88 -6.78
N ARG A 142 -1.56 25.75 -6.57
CA ARG A 142 -0.25 25.72 -7.25
C ARG A 142 0.87 26.16 -6.32
N PHE A 143 2.12 25.90 -6.74
CA PHE A 143 3.30 26.32 -6.00
C PHE A 143 3.40 27.84 -5.81
N GLU A 144 3.02 28.63 -6.82
CA GLU A 144 3.18 30.10 -6.80
C GLU A 144 2.27 30.80 -5.77
N THR A 145 1.14 30.18 -5.41
CA THR A 145 0.17 30.71 -4.42
C THR A 145 0.32 30.10 -3.02
N LEU A 146 1.23 29.13 -2.86
CA LEU A 146 1.41 28.33 -1.65
C LEU A 146 1.79 29.16 -0.41
N SER A 147 2.56 30.23 -0.59
CA SER A 147 2.90 31.17 0.48
C SER A 147 1.66 31.84 1.08
N GLN A 148 0.65 32.13 0.26
CA GLN A 148 -0.63 32.70 0.68
C GLN A 148 -1.44 31.66 1.46
N ALA A 149 -1.50 30.41 0.98
CA ALA A 149 -2.18 29.32 1.71
C ALA A 149 -1.58 29.12 3.11
N LYS A 150 -0.26 29.08 3.22
CA LYS A 150 0.44 29.00 4.51
C LYS A 150 0.23 30.23 5.39
N ALA A 151 0.11 31.43 4.81
CA ALA A 151 -0.22 32.63 5.57
C ALA A 151 -1.62 32.55 6.21
N LEU A 152 -2.61 31.99 5.51
CA LEU A 152 -3.95 31.73 6.08
C LEU A 152 -3.90 30.72 7.25
N LEU A 153 -3.09 29.66 7.14
CA LEU A 153 -2.92 28.69 8.22
C LEU A 153 -2.21 29.31 9.44
N ARG A 154 -1.21 30.17 9.22
CA ARG A 154 -0.58 30.98 10.30
C ARG A 154 -1.58 31.94 10.94
N GLU A 155 -2.45 32.57 10.15
CA GLU A 155 -3.52 33.45 10.65
C GLU A 155 -4.49 32.66 11.55
N MET A 156 -4.92 31.46 11.14
CA MET A 156 -5.75 30.56 11.96
C MET A 156 -5.06 30.09 13.24
N ASN A 157 -3.74 29.82 13.23
CA ASN A 157 -3.01 29.42 14.43
C ASN A 157 -2.90 30.54 15.48
N LYS A 158 -3.03 31.82 15.12
CA LYS A 158 -2.98 32.93 16.08
C LYS A 158 -4.19 32.96 17.04
N SER A 159 -5.31 32.35 16.65
CA SER A 159 -6.53 32.29 17.46
C SER A 159 -6.80 30.91 18.08
N ARG A 160 -5.84 29.97 17.99
CA ARG A 160 -5.93 28.60 18.52
C ARG A 160 -5.09 28.48 19.79
N SER A 161 -5.53 27.65 20.74
CA SER A 161 -4.66 27.23 21.85
C SER A 161 -3.47 26.41 21.32
N ALA A 162 -2.41 26.24 22.13
CA ALA A 162 -1.18 25.60 21.69
C ALA A 162 -1.37 24.14 21.24
N ASP A 163 -2.25 23.40 21.90
CA ASP A 163 -2.68 22.04 21.58
C ASP A 163 -3.60 21.95 20.36
N GLU A 164 -4.34 23.01 20.04
CA GLU A 164 -5.20 23.13 18.86
C GLU A 164 -4.47 23.64 17.60
N GLN A 165 -3.18 24.01 17.68
CA GLN A 165 -2.45 24.54 16.53
C GLN A 165 -2.26 23.52 15.40
N LEU A 166 -2.47 23.99 14.18
CA LEU A 166 -2.23 23.23 12.95
C LEU A 166 -0.71 23.10 12.74
N ILE A 167 -0.24 21.89 12.45
CA ILE A 167 1.14 21.70 11.94
C ILE A 167 1.04 21.58 10.41
N PHE A 168 1.83 22.37 9.68
CA PHE A 168 1.80 22.32 8.21
C PHE A 168 3.15 22.67 7.61
N PHE A 169 3.48 21.98 6.53
CA PHE A 169 4.67 22.22 5.72
C PHE A 169 4.43 21.74 4.28
N SER A 170 5.20 22.29 3.34
CA SER A 170 5.18 21.77 1.96
C SER A 170 6.44 21.01 1.64
N TYR A 171 6.28 19.91 0.91
CA TYR A 171 7.38 19.03 0.57
C TYR A 171 7.17 18.38 -0.80
N GLU A 172 8.21 17.71 -1.29
CA GLU A 172 8.15 16.86 -2.47
C GLU A 172 8.27 15.38 -2.04
N SER A 173 7.28 14.58 -2.44
CA SER A 173 7.22 13.14 -2.21
C SER A 173 8.32 12.42 -3.01
N ARG A 174 9.00 11.45 -2.38
CA ARG A 174 10.08 10.69 -3.04
C ARG A 174 9.62 9.60 -4.02
N HIS A 175 8.40 9.09 -3.87
CA HIS A 175 7.98 7.83 -4.49
C HIS A 175 6.54 7.84 -5.02
N LEU A 176 5.61 8.51 -4.35
CA LEU A 176 4.21 8.58 -4.79
C LEU A 176 3.92 9.93 -5.44
N GLY A 177 3.45 9.89 -6.69
CA GLY A 177 2.69 10.98 -7.30
C GLY A 177 1.29 11.07 -6.70
N THR A 178 0.44 11.97 -7.19
CA THR A 178 -0.97 12.00 -6.78
C THR A 178 -1.81 11.02 -7.61
N PRO A 179 -2.94 10.49 -7.09
CA PRO A 179 -3.84 9.62 -7.85
C PRO A 179 -4.29 10.17 -9.21
N ASP A 180 -4.35 11.50 -9.36
CA ASP A 180 -4.69 12.17 -10.63
C ASP A 180 -3.47 12.47 -11.53
N ASN A 181 -2.25 12.35 -11.02
CA ASN A 181 -1.01 12.59 -11.75
C ASN A 181 0.20 11.91 -11.08
N ASN A 182 0.63 10.76 -11.63
CA ASN A 182 1.80 10.01 -11.19
C ASN A 182 3.13 10.79 -11.21
N ASN A 183 3.18 11.96 -11.86
CA ASN A 183 4.35 12.85 -11.90
C ASN A 183 4.23 14.07 -10.97
N SER A 184 3.11 14.27 -10.26
CA SER A 184 2.94 15.39 -9.31
C SER A 184 3.35 14.98 -7.92
N PHE A 185 4.56 15.40 -7.51
CA PHE A 185 5.15 15.00 -6.22
C PHE A 185 4.99 16.05 -5.12
N ARG A 186 4.68 17.30 -5.46
CA ARG A 186 4.56 18.41 -4.49
C ARG A 186 3.26 18.34 -3.71
N ARG A 187 3.37 18.52 -2.39
CA ARG A 187 2.25 18.42 -1.44
C ARG A 187 2.33 19.54 -0.40
N LEU A 188 1.17 20.00 0.06
CA LEU A 188 1.02 20.70 1.34
C LEU A 188 0.35 19.71 2.31
N LEU A 189 1.07 19.31 3.36
CA LEU A 189 0.50 18.54 4.47
C LEU A 189 0.02 19.51 5.55
N ILE A 190 -1.14 19.22 6.13
CA ILE A 190 -1.76 19.94 7.23
C ILE A 190 -2.25 18.89 8.23
N VAL A 191 -1.56 18.76 9.36
CA VAL A 191 -2.03 17.96 10.50
C VAL A 191 -2.91 18.85 11.36
N VAL A 192 -4.20 18.49 11.40
CA VAL A 192 -5.24 19.13 12.19
C VAL A 192 -5.40 18.31 13.48
N PRO A 193 -5.03 18.84 14.66
CA PRO A 193 -5.12 18.09 15.91
C PRO A 193 -6.56 17.65 16.19
N GLY A 194 -6.70 16.46 16.76
CA GLY A 194 -7.98 15.95 17.25
C GLY A 194 -8.36 16.53 18.61
N ASN A 195 -9.59 16.27 19.02
CA ASN A 195 -10.07 16.53 20.38
C ASN A 195 -10.71 15.25 20.92
N PRO A 196 -9.97 14.42 21.69
CA PRO A 196 -10.47 13.16 22.24
C PRO A 196 -11.71 13.34 23.13
N ALA A 197 -11.79 14.42 23.92
CA ALA A 197 -12.96 14.69 24.77
C ALA A 197 -14.24 14.94 23.95
N GLN A 198 -14.11 15.46 22.73
CA GLN A 198 -15.21 15.65 21.78
C GLN A 198 -15.34 14.51 20.76
N HIS A 199 -14.56 13.43 20.88
CA HIS A 199 -14.48 12.32 19.92
C HIS A 199 -14.12 12.78 18.48
N ILE A 200 -13.39 13.90 18.35
CA ILE A 200 -12.89 14.41 17.09
C ILE A 200 -11.50 13.79 16.85
N PRO A 201 -11.27 13.06 15.74
CA PRO A 201 -9.98 12.45 15.46
C PRO A 201 -8.95 13.48 14.99
N GLU A 202 -7.67 13.16 15.11
CA GLU A 202 -6.64 13.91 14.39
C GLU A 202 -6.78 13.63 12.89
N LYS A 203 -6.57 14.65 12.04
CA LYS A 203 -6.66 14.52 10.58
C LYS A 203 -5.41 15.04 9.88
N TRP A 204 -4.81 14.19 9.07
CA TRP A 204 -3.73 14.51 8.14
C TRP A 204 -4.36 14.83 6.79
N VAL A 205 -4.48 16.13 6.47
CA VAL A 205 -5.07 16.62 5.22
C VAL A 205 -3.97 17.04 4.28
N GLN A 206 -3.95 16.48 3.08
CA GLN A 206 -2.83 16.60 2.16
C GLN A 206 -3.31 17.06 0.78
N PHE A 207 -2.93 18.28 0.40
CA PHE A 207 -3.25 18.83 -0.91
C PHE A 207 -2.11 18.58 -1.89
N GLY A 208 -2.40 17.91 -3.01
CA GLY A 208 -1.48 17.88 -4.16
C GLY A 208 -1.32 19.28 -4.75
N LEU A 209 -0.11 19.66 -5.17
CA LEU A 209 0.19 20.97 -5.70
C LEU A 209 0.60 20.87 -7.17
N THR A 210 0.03 21.73 -8.01
CA THR A 210 0.47 21.84 -9.41
C THR A 210 1.92 22.32 -9.45
N ASP A 211 2.79 21.54 -10.11
CA ASP A 211 4.20 21.90 -10.28
C ASP A 211 4.39 23.18 -11.13
N PRO A 212 5.46 23.96 -10.88
CA PRO A 212 5.74 25.19 -11.63
C PRO A 212 5.70 24.98 -13.15
N GLY A 213 5.00 25.86 -13.85
CA GLY A 213 4.88 25.82 -15.31
C GLY A 213 3.91 24.77 -15.89
N LEU A 214 3.44 23.78 -15.11
CA LEU A 214 2.48 22.79 -15.61
C LEU A 214 1.09 23.40 -15.84
N ARG A 215 0.49 23.11 -17.01
CA ARG A 215 -0.85 23.60 -17.39
C ARG A 215 -1.99 22.78 -16.76
N VAL A 216 -1.81 21.47 -16.67
CA VAL A 216 -2.78 20.56 -16.01
C VAL A 216 -2.67 20.77 -14.50
N ARG A 217 -3.79 21.06 -13.84
CA ARG A 217 -3.82 21.29 -12.39
C ARG A 217 -3.97 19.98 -11.64
N THR A 218 -3.14 19.79 -10.62
CA THR A 218 -3.33 18.72 -9.64
C THR A 218 -4.67 18.91 -8.91
N ARG A 219 -5.44 17.83 -8.76
CA ARG A 219 -6.81 17.80 -8.23
C ARG A 219 -6.86 17.16 -6.84
N ASN A 220 -6.05 16.13 -6.60
CA ASN A 220 -6.11 15.31 -5.39
C ASN A 220 -6.02 16.11 -4.08
N VAL A 221 -6.84 15.72 -3.11
CA VAL A 221 -6.74 16.05 -1.70
C VAL A 221 -7.01 14.76 -0.93
N SER A 222 -6.01 14.26 -0.21
CA SER A 222 -6.17 13.08 0.66
C SER A 222 -6.50 13.51 2.08
N VAL A 223 -7.41 12.80 2.74
CA VAL A 223 -7.59 12.88 4.20
C VAL A 223 -7.28 11.52 4.79
N VAL A 224 -6.42 11.48 5.82
CA VAL A 224 -6.25 10.34 6.71
C VAL A 224 -6.60 10.78 8.14
N ALA A 225 -7.52 10.09 8.79
CA ALA A 225 -7.91 10.30 10.18
C ALA A 225 -7.28 9.23 11.07
N VAL A 226 -6.86 9.64 12.26
CA VAL A 226 -6.14 8.83 13.24
C VAL A 226 -6.98 8.78 14.52
N VAL A 227 -7.41 7.59 14.92
CA VAL A 227 -8.41 7.38 15.98
C VAL A 227 -7.89 6.36 17.00
N PRO A 228 -7.55 6.77 18.23
CA PRO A 228 -7.10 5.85 19.27
C PRO A 228 -8.14 4.75 19.54
N GLY A 229 -7.66 3.50 19.58
CA GLY A 229 -8.43 2.33 19.97
C GLY A 229 -8.41 2.10 21.49
N SER A 230 -9.33 1.26 21.98
CA SER A 230 -9.41 0.88 23.40
C SER A 230 -8.34 -0.12 23.85
N ASP A 231 -7.62 -0.72 22.91
CA ASP A 231 -6.67 -1.83 23.08
C ASP A 231 -5.21 -1.40 22.82
N ASN A 232 -4.89 -0.12 23.01
CA ASN A 232 -3.58 0.48 22.73
C ASN A 232 -3.13 0.31 21.26
N THR A 233 -4.09 0.12 20.34
CA THR A 233 -3.90 0.27 18.89
C THR A 233 -4.49 1.60 18.42
N THR A 234 -4.28 1.94 17.16
CA THR A 234 -4.90 3.10 16.53
C THR A 234 -5.58 2.71 15.22
N ASN A 235 -6.85 3.07 15.08
CA ASN A 235 -7.60 2.91 13.84
C ASN A 235 -7.27 4.05 12.88
N THR A 236 -7.14 3.73 11.61
CA THR A 236 -6.93 4.67 10.51
C THR A 236 -8.07 4.59 9.52
N TYR A 237 -8.58 5.76 9.12
CA TYR A 237 -9.58 5.90 8.08
C TYR A 237 -9.09 6.91 7.07
N PHE A 238 -9.28 6.67 5.78
CA PHE A 238 -8.86 7.58 4.73
C PHE A 238 -9.95 7.77 3.67
N LYS A 239 -9.85 8.88 2.93
CA LYS A 239 -10.59 9.13 1.70
C LYS A 239 -9.83 10.09 0.78
N ASP A 240 -9.83 9.80 -0.51
CA ASP A 240 -9.35 10.72 -1.53
C ASP A 240 -10.49 11.56 -2.12
N TYR A 241 -10.18 12.83 -2.35
CA TYR A 241 -11.08 13.83 -2.90
C TYR A 241 -10.44 14.50 -4.13
N PHE A 242 -11.26 14.91 -5.09
CA PHE A 242 -10.83 15.73 -6.23
C PHE A 242 -11.40 17.13 -6.18
N ARG A 243 -10.51 18.12 -6.35
CA ARG A 243 -10.86 19.48 -6.74
C ARG A 243 -11.37 19.50 -8.18
N THR A 244 -12.49 20.19 -8.37
CA THR A 244 -13.11 20.46 -9.67
C THR A 244 -13.07 21.95 -9.94
N TYR A 245 -12.26 22.35 -10.91
CA TYR A 245 -12.02 23.75 -11.28
C TYR A 245 -13.09 24.22 -12.27
N ARG A 246 -13.99 25.11 -11.84
CA ARG A 246 -15.08 25.64 -12.68
C ARG A 246 -14.62 26.84 -13.52
N ARG A 247 -15.33 27.12 -14.62
CA ARG A 247 -15.01 28.24 -15.54
C ARG A 247 -15.08 29.63 -14.90
N ASN A 248 -15.93 29.81 -13.90
CA ASN A 248 -16.05 31.04 -13.09
C ASN A 248 -14.94 31.18 -12.02
N GLY A 249 -13.97 30.24 -11.97
CA GLY A 249 -12.90 30.24 -10.98
C GLY A 249 -13.32 29.76 -9.57
N SER A 250 -14.52 29.21 -9.39
CA SER A 250 -14.83 28.44 -8.19
C SER A 250 -14.13 27.08 -8.22
N ILE A 251 -13.91 26.51 -7.03
CA ILE A 251 -13.32 25.20 -6.84
C ILE A 251 -14.28 24.45 -5.92
N GLU A 252 -14.82 23.35 -6.43
CA GLU A 252 -15.61 22.40 -5.64
C GLU A 252 -14.72 21.22 -5.25
N ILE A 253 -15.00 20.60 -4.11
CA ILE A 253 -14.38 19.34 -3.72
C ILE A 253 -15.48 18.30 -3.53
N LYS A 254 -15.26 17.11 -4.09
CA LYS A 254 -16.06 15.90 -3.85
C LYS A 254 -15.13 14.70 -3.72
N GLY A 255 -15.57 13.64 -3.06
CA GLY A 255 -14.83 12.38 -3.01
C GLY A 255 -14.62 11.81 -4.40
N ARG A 256 -13.55 11.04 -4.58
CA ARG A 256 -13.18 10.46 -5.88
C ARG A 256 -14.23 9.43 -6.33
N TRP A 257 -14.66 8.56 -5.42
CA TRP A 257 -15.78 7.62 -5.59
C TRP A 257 -17.08 8.31 -6.04
N GLU A 258 -17.55 9.35 -5.33
CA GLU A 258 -18.78 10.10 -5.66
C GLU A 258 -18.72 10.85 -7.00
N LEU A 259 -17.54 10.92 -7.63
CA LEU A 259 -17.32 11.48 -8.96
C LEU A 259 -17.20 10.40 -10.06
N GLY A 260 -17.31 9.12 -9.73
CA GLY A 260 -17.20 8.00 -10.67
C GLY A 260 -15.78 7.72 -11.16
N TYR A 261 -14.75 8.11 -10.39
CA TYR A 261 -13.34 7.80 -10.69
C TYR A 261 -12.81 6.59 -9.90
N GLY A 262 -13.69 5.84 -9.21
CA GLY A 262 -13.30 4.77 -8.29
C GLY A 262 -12.45 5.28 -7.13
N ASP A 263 -11.66 4.41 -6.53
CA ASP A 263 -10.56 4.71 -5.60
C ASP A 263 -9.35 3.82 -5.90
N ASP A 264 -8.21 4.09 -5.26
CA ASP A 264 -7.06 3.18 -5.38
C ASP A 264 -6.99 2.26 -4.18
N ASN A 265 -6.55 1.01 -4.40
CA ASN A 265 -6.23 0.10 -3.31
C ASN A 265 -5.02 0.63 -2.52
N CYS A 266 -5.29 1.45 -1.49
CA CYS A 266 -4.25 2.09 -0.69
C CYS A 266 -3.34 1.09 0.02
N LEU A 267 -3.77 -0.17 0.19
CA LEU A 267 -2.99 -1.22 0.87
C LEU A 267 -1.70 -1.58 0.12
N LYS A 268 -1.61 -1.32 -1.19
CA LYS A 268 -0.36 -1.47 -1.95
C LYS A 268 0.76 -0.55 -1.44
N CYS A 269 0.41 0.59 -0.82
CA CYS A 269 1.36 1.63 -0.42
C CYS A 269 1.32 1.96 1.09
N HIS A 270 0.15 1.88 1.71
CA HIS A 270 -0.16 2.36 3.06
C HIS A 270 -0.61 1.22 3.98
N LYS A 271 0.20 0.17 4.14
CA LYS A 271 -0.13 -0.99 5.03
C LYS A 271 -0.47 -0.59 6.47
N SER A 272 0.00 0.56 6.92
CA SER A 272 -0.18 1.11 8.27
C SER A 272 -1.16 2.30 8.31
N GLY A 273 -1.85 2.61 7.20
CA GLY A 273 -2.71 3.79 7.05
C GLY A 273 -1.93 5.12 6.99
N VAL A 274 -1.25 5.48 8.08
CA VAL A 274 -0.31 6.61 8.14
C VAL A 274 1.11 6.13 7.84
N LEU A 275 1.91 6.96 7.18
CA LEU A 275 3.34 6.71 6.93
C LEU A 275 4.18 7.88 7.43
N PRO A 276 5.44 7.63 7.87
CA PRO A 276 6.39 8.69 8.17
C PRO A 276 6.74 9.49 6.92
N ILE A 277 6.86 10.80 7.07
CA ILE A 277 7.14 11.74 6.01
C ILE A 277 8.65 11.88 5.83
N PHE A 278 9.15 11.38 4.69
CA PHE A 278 10.54 11.52 4.26
C PHE A 278 10.63 12.28 2.93
N PRO A 279 10.70 13.63 2.96
CA PRO A 279 10.79 14.46 1.76
C PRO A 279 12.00 14.16 0.87
N VAL A 280 11.92 14.55 -0.41
CA VAL A 280 13.11 14.77 -1.24
C VAL A 280 14.00 15.80 -0.53
N ASP A 281 15.31 15.53 -0.45
CA ASP A 281 16.24 16.38 0.29
C ASP A 281 16.26 17.81 -0.31
N GLY A 282 16.14 18.82 0.55
CA GLY A 282 16.02 20.24 0.13
C GLY A 282 14.63 20.68 -0.36
N SER A 283 13.63 19.80 -0.45
CA SER A 283 12.26 20.19 -0.89
C SER A 283 11.42 20.89 0.19
N VAL A 284 11.82 20.79 1.46
CA VAL A 284 11.23 21.51 2.60
C VAL A 284 12.11 22.70 2.93
N ILE A 285 11.50 23.87 3.13
CA ILE A 285 12.24 25.07 3.54
C ILE A 285 12.77 24.89 4.97
N ARG A 286 13.95 25.45 5.27
CA ARG A 286 14.66 25.24 6.54
C ARG A 286 13.76 25.43 7.78
N ASP A 287 12.98 26.50 7.79
CA ASP A 287 12.14 26.88 8.93
C ASP A 287 10.89 25.98 9.10
N GLU A 288 10.63 25.06 8.16
CA GLU A 288 9.59 24.03 8.24
C GLU A 288 10.14 22.63 8.57
N LEU A 289 11.46 22.42 8.61
CA LEU A 289 12.06 21.13 8.97
C LEU A 289 11.62 20.62 10.36
N PRO A 290 11.55 21.45 11.43
CA PRO A 290 11.09 20.98 12.74
C PRO A 290 9.64 20.46 12.73
N PHE A 291 8.80 20.94 11.79
CA PHE A 291 7.44 20.43 11.63
C PHE A 291 7.40 19.03 11.00
N VAL A 292 8.37 18.69 10.14
CA VAL A 292 8.53 17.33 9.60
C VAL A 292 8.92 16.36 10.71
N GLU A 293 9.86 16.77 11.56
CA GLU A 293 10.28 16.01 12.75
C GLU A 293 9.10 15.80 13.70
N THR A 294 8.40 16.87 14.08
CA THR A 294 7.21 16.81 14.96
C THR A 294 6.12 15.87 14.41
N VAL A 295 5.88 15.85 13.10
CA VAL A 295 4.88 14.95 12.47
C VAL A 295 5.36 13.49 12.46
N ASN A 296 6.65 13.24 12.29
CA ASN A 296 7.22 11.90 12.39
C ASN A 296 7.22 11.38 13.85
N ASP A 297 7.46 12.24 14.82
CA ASP A 297 7.35 11.91 16.25
C ASP A 297 5.88 11.59 16.63
N ARG A 298 4.91 12.36 16.11
CA ARG A 298 3.48 12.03 16.24
C ARG A 298 3.16 10.65 15.64
N PHE A 299 3.66 10.34 14.44
CA PHE A 299 3.48 9.02 13.84
C PHE A 299 3.99 7.88 14.75
N LEU A 300 5.17 8.04 15.36
CA LEU A 300 5.71 7.05 16.30
C LEU A 300 4.87 6.89 17.58
N SER A 301 4.08 7.90 17.97
CA SER A 301 3.24 7.87 19.18
C SER A 301 1.94 7.09 19.05
N TYR A 302 1.48 6.76 17.83
CA TYR A 302 0.16 6.12 17.63
C TYR A 302 0.12 4.62 17.99
N GLY A 303 1.28 3.99 18.23
CA GLY A 303 1.35 2.54 18.43
C GLY A 303 0.97 1.74 17.16
N PRO A 304 0.47 0.50 17.29
CA PRO A 304 0.10 -0.34 16.15
C PRO A 304 -1.11 0.23 15.39
N LEU A 305 -0.93 0.53 14.11
CA LEU A 305 -1.97 1.09 13.24
C LEU A 305 -2.73 -0.02 12.50
N ARG A 306 -4.07 0.11 12.41
CA ARG A 306 -4.96 -0.82 11.70
C ARG A 306 -6.10 -0.11 10.98
N PHE A 307 -6.84 -0.82 10.13
CA PHE A 307 -8.06 -0.34 9.47
C PHE A 307 -9.34 -0.83 10.18
N GLU A 308 -9.32 -0.82 11.51
CA GLU A 308 -10.40 -1.33 12.37
C GLU A 308 -10.88 -2.73 11.93
N ARG A 309 -12.17 -2.87 11.59
CA ARG A 309 -12.81 -4.11 11.13
C ARG A 309 -12.80 -4.27 9.61
N TYR A 310 -12.43 -3.22 8.87
CA TYR A 310 -12.52 -3.17 7.41
C TYR A 310 -11.41 -3.99 6.73
N LEU A 311 -10.28 -4.19 7.43
CA LEU A 311 -9.19 -5.04 6.96
C LEU A 311 -8.46 -5.76 8.09
N ASP A 312 -8.35 -7.08 7.96
CA ASP A 312 -7.44 -7.89 8.76
C ASP A 312 -6.08 -8.00 8.06
N LEU A 313 -5.12 -7.18 8.48
CA LEU A 313 -3.75 -7.17 7.94
C LEU A 313 -3.01 -8.51 8.14
N SER A 314 -3.43 -9.36 9.10
CA SER A 314 -2.82 -10.69 9.30
C SER A 314 -3.05 -11.62 8.11
N LYS A 315 -4.10 -11.38 7.32
CA LYS A 315 -4.44 -12.16 6.12
C LYS A 315 -3.51 -11.92 4.94
N PHE A 316 -2.64 -10.91 5.00
CA PHE A 316 -1.65 -10.61 3.95
C PHE A 316 -0.26 -11.20 4.24
N GLY A 317 -0.14 -12.01 5.29
CA GLY A 317 1.07 -12.72 5.66
C GLY A 317 2.09 -11.90 6.47
N PRO A 318 3.21 -12.53 6.86
CA PRO A 318 4.29 -11.85 7.58
C PRO A 318 4.95 -10.76 6.72
N GLY A 319 5.55 -9.76 7.37
CA GLY A 319 6.33 -8.73 6.69
C GLY A 319 7.68 -9.23 6.16
N ILE A 320 8.25 -8.47 5.23
CA ILE A 320 9.66 -8.59 4.81
C ILE A 320 10.59 -8.57 6.03
N GLY A 321 11.65 -9.37 5.97
CA GLY A 321 12.65 -9.49 7.03
C GLY A 321 12.25 -10.38 8.21
N SER A 322 11.03 -10.96 8.22
CA SER A 322 10.56 -11.93 9.23
C SER A 322 11.30 -13.28 9.25
N VAL A 323 12.57 -13.32 8.85
CA VAL A 323 13.43 -14.48 9.01
C VAL A 323 13.69 -14.69 10.51
N ARG A 324 13.72 -15.94 10.97
CA ARG A 324 14.24 -16.30 12.30
C ARG A 324 15.74 -16.00 12.38
N MET A 325 16.07 -14.74 12.62
CA MET A 325 17.35 -14.38 13.21
C MET A 325 17.40 -14.95 14.63
N PRO A 326 18.52 -15.53 15.08
CA PRO A 326 18.72 -15.88 16.47
C PRO A 326 18.40 -14.68 17.37
N GLU A 327 17.63 -14.90 18.45
CA GLU A 327 17.22 -13.82 19.38
C GLU A 327 18.35 -12.88 19.82
N PRO A 328 19.60 -13.35 20.10
CA PRO A 328 20.71 -12.47 20.45
C PRO A 328 21.03 -11.40 19.38
N ILE A 329 20.83 -11.71 18.10
CA ILE A 329 21.06 -10.78 16.98
C ILE A 329 19.94 -9.74 16.91
N VAL A 330 18.69 -10.13 17.14
CA VAL A 330 17.55 -9.20 17.19
C VAL A 330 17.64 -8.28 18.40
N ALA A 331 18.01 -8.81 19.57
CA ALA A 331 18.22 -8.02 20.78
C ALA A 331 19.37 -7.01 20.61
N SER A 332 20.48 -7.43 19.99
CA SER A 332 21.62 -6.56 19.68
C SER A 332 21.24 -5.47 18.66
N ALA A 333 20.46 -5.80 17.62
CA ALA A 333 19.97 -4.82 16.65
C ALA A 333 19.06 -3.75 17.30
N LYS A 334 18.19 -4.14 18.24
CA LYS A 334 17.35 -3.21 19.01
C LYS A 334 18.15 -2.25 19.90
N GLN A 335 19.26 -2.71 20.48
CA GLN A 335 20.17 -1.85 21.27
C GLN A 335 21.11 -1.00 20.41
N ALA A 336 21.30 -1.36 19.13
CA ALA A 336 22.25 -0.73 18.22
C ALA A 336 21.73 0.53 17.49
N HIS A 337 20.58 1.08 17.87
CA HIS A 337 20.13 2.39 17.37
C HIS A 337 21.19 3.47 17.68
N GLY A 338 22.00 3.83 16.67
CA GLY A 338 23.08 4.81 16.75
C GLY A 338 24.51 4.27 16.93
N ARG A 339 24.75 2.94 16.99
CA ARG A 339 26.13 2.38 17.01
C ARG A 339 26.27 1.11 16.19
N SER A 340 27.19 1.13 15.22
CA SER A 340 27.49 -0.03 14.38
C SER A 340 28.14 -1.16 15.20
N PRO A 341 27.55 -2.37 15.25
CA PRO A 341 28.16 -3.50 15.95
C PRO A 341 29.36 -4.02 15.15
N SER A 342 30.56 -3.92 15.74
CA SER A 342 31.86 -4.08 15.06
C SER A 342 32.13 -5.46 14.43
N ASN A 343 31.39 -6.50 14.81
CA ASN A 343 31.67 -7.90 14.44
C ASN A 343 30.53 -8.59 13.66
N LEU A 344 29.46 -7.89 13.28
CA LEU A 344 28.38 -8.44 12.45
C LEU A 344 28.38 -7.80 11.06
N ASN A 345 28.12 -8.59 10.02
CA ASN A 345 27.92 -8.10 8.67
C ASN A 345 26.75 -7.11 8.66
N ALA A 346 26.99 -5.85 8.29
CA ALA A 346 26.01 -4.76 8.40
C ALA A 346 24.67 -5.07 7.69
N THR A 347 24.70 -5.84 6.59
CA THR A 347 23.48 -6.29 5.89
C THR A 347 22.63 -7.24 6.75
N THR A 348 23.26 -8.10 7.55
CA THR A 348 22.59 -9.05 8.44
C THR A 348 21.91 -8.29 9.59
N THR A 349 22.63 -7.41 10.29
CA THR A 349 22.05 -6.57 11.35
C THR A 349 20.91 -5.70 10.82
N ALA A 350 21.06 -5.15 9.60
CA ALA A 350 20.03 -4.37 8.94
C ALA A 350 18.74 -5.16 8.66
N ASN A 351 18.85 -6.42 8.23
CA ASN A 351 17.69 -7.29 8.00
C ASN A 351 16.95 -7.58 9.34
N ALA A 352 17.68 -7.84 10.43
CA ALA A 352 17.11 -7.99 11.78
C ALA A 352 16.38 -6.71 12.28
N ALA A 353 16.86 -5.53 11.89
CA ALA A 353 16.22 -4.25 12.24
C ALA A 353 14.90 -4.00 11.47
N CYS A 354 14.70 -4.63 10.30
CA CYS A 354 13.43 -4.52 9.57
C CYS A 354 12.28 -5.20 10.31
N VAL A 355 12.47 -6.44 10.79
CA VAL A 355 11.41 -7.20 11.47
C VAL A 355 11.01 -6.61 12.82
N SER A 356 11.92 -5.94 13.55
CA SER A 356 11.58 -5.28 14.82
C SER A 356 10.57 -4.14 14.68
N CYS A 357 10.40 -3.60 13.46
CA CYS A 357 9.41 -2.56 13.16
C CYS A 357 8.25 -3.09 12.30
N HIS A 358 8.53 -3.95 11.32
CA HIS A 358 7.56 -4.37 10.29
C HIS A 358 6.90 -5.73 10.57
N HIS A 359 6.55 -5.97 11.83
CA HIS A 359 5.69 -7.09 12.25
C HIS A 359 4.24 -6.62 12.46
N ALA A 360 3.31 -7.56 12.61
CA ALA A 360 1.86 -7.28 12.69
C ALA A 360 1.46 -6.33 13.84
N ASN A 361 2.20 -6.36 14.96
CA ASN A 361 1.97 -5.52 16.14
C ASN A 361 3.00 -4.37 16.26
N GLY A 362 3.70 -4.05 15.17
CA GLY A 362 4.70 -2.98 15.11
C GLY A 362 4.15 -1.77 14.34
N LEU A 363 5.01 -1.14 13.53
CA LEU A 363 4.64 -0.07 12.61
C LEU A 363 3.92 -0.58 11.34
N GLY A 364 3.46 -1.83 11.32
CA GLY A 364 2.74 -2.46 10.21
C GLY A 364 3.63 -3.31 9.27
N PRO A 365 3.10 -4.43 8.74
CA PRO A 365 3.88 -5.38 7.95
C PRO A 365 4.13 -4.90 6.52
N LEU A 366 5.39 -4.91 6.09
CA LEU A 366 5.77 -4.77 4.68
C LEU A 366 5.56 -6.10 3.96
N ASN A 367 4.32 -6.46 3.67
CA ASN A 367 3.91 -7.72 3.04
C ASN A 367 3.23 -7.51 1.68
N TRP A 368 3.09 -8.57 0.88
CA TRP A 368 2.39 -8.52 -0.39
C TRP A 368 0.86 -8.34 -0.21
N PRO A 369 0.15 -7.54 -1.02
CA PRO A 369 0.63 -6.70 -2.12
C PRO A 369 1.33 -5.44 -1.62
N MET A 370 2.43 -5.08 -2.27
CA MET A 370 3.27 -3.93 -1.91
C MET A 370 3.92 -3.31 -3.14
N ASP A 371 4.03 -1.98 -3.15
CA ASP A 371 4.67 -1.22 -4.21
C ASP A 371 6.21 -1.27 -4.10
N SER A 372 6.87 -1.67 -5.20
CA SER A 372 8.32 -1.82 -5.25
C SER A 372 9.07 -0.50 -5.36
N LYS A 373 8.47 0.56 -5.92
CA LYS A 373 9.05 1.91 -5.97
C LYS A 373 9.13 2.49 -4.56
N VAL A 374 8.07 2.35 -3.75
CA VAL A 374 8.00 2.79 -2.35
C VAL A 374 9.13 2.13 -1.54
N ILE A 375 9.16 0.80 -1.46
CA ILE A 375 10.15 0.06 -0.64
C ILE A 375 11.58 0.29 -1.16
N SER A 376 11.78 0.23 -2.49
CA SER A 376 13.08 0.51 -3.10
C SER A 376 13.57 1.92 -2.79
N SER A 377 12.69 2.93 -2.79
CA SER A 377 13.06 4.31 -2.51
C SER A 377 13.54 4.51 -1.06
N PHE A 378 12.93 3.84 -0.08
CA PHE A 378 13.34 3.95 1.32
C PHE A 378 14.65 3.24 1.60
N VAL A 379 14.79 1.99 1.14
CA VAL A 379 16.00 1.19 1.38
C VAL A 379 17.17 1.74 0.57
N LYS A 380 17.04 1.89 -0.75
CA LYS A 380 18.13 2.42 -1.60
C LYS A 380 18.38 3.91 -1.38
N GLY A 381 17.37 4.67 -0.96
CA GLY A 381 17.52 6.07 -0.54
C GLY A 381 18.20 6.25 0.82
N GLY A 382 18.39 5.18 1.61
CA GLY A 382 19.08 5.25 2.90
C GLY A 382 18.25 5.89 4.02
N LYS A 383 16.93 5.70 3.97
CA LYS A 383 16.03 6.00 5.10
C LYS A 383 15.62 4.72 5.86
N MET A 384 15.86 3.54 5.26
CA MET A 384 15.65 2.23 5.90
C MET A 384 16.89 1.33 5.78
N PRO A 385 17.28 0.63 6.87
CA PRO A 385 16.71 0.70 8.21
C PRO A 385 16.99 2.06 8.86
N TYR A 386 16.04 2.54 9.67
CA TYR A 386 16.14 3.86 10.29
C TYR A 386 17.34 3.93 11.27
N GLY A 387 18.10 5.02 11.21
CA GLY A 387 19.30 5.21 12.03
C GLY A 387 20.53 4.40 11.59
N MET A 388 20.50 3.69 10.46
CA MET A 388 21.65 2.96 9.93
C MET A 388 22.26 3.64 8.69
N GLU A 389 23.54 3.99 8.77
CA GLU A 389 24.31 4.47 7.63
C GLU A 389 24.85 3.29 6.81
N LEU A 390 24.25 3.05 5.65
CA LEU A 390 24.65 1.99 4.71
C LEU A 390 25.13 2.61 3.39
N SER A 391 26.25 2.11 2.84
CA SER A 391 26.73 2.55 1.53
C SER A 391 25.70 2.26 0.42
N LYS A 392 25.83 2.91 -0.75
CA LYS A 392 24.93 2.66 -1.89
C LYS A 392 24.92 1.18 -2.31
N ARG A 393 26.06 0.48 -2.18
CA ARG A 393 26.21 -0.95 -2.50
C ARG A 393 25.50 -1.83 -1.47
N GLU A 394 25.66 -1.53 -0.18
CA GLU A 394 25.00 -2.29 0.89
C GLU A 394 23.48 -2.11 0.87
N ARG A 395 22.98 -0.90 0.63
CA ARG A 395 21.54 -0.65 0.46
C ARG A 395 20.94 -1.41 -0.72
N ALA A 396 21.65 -1.48 -1.84
CA ALA A 396 21.23 -2.28 -2.99
C ALA A 396 21.22 -3.78 -2.66
N LYS A 397 22.28 -4.29 -2.00
CA LYS A 397 22.38 -5.69 -1.55
C LYS A 397 21.26 -6.05 -0.57
N LEU A 398 21.02 -5.20 0.43
CA LEU A 398 19.95 -5.37 1.41
C LEU A 398 18.59 -5.47 0.71
N TYR A 399 18.26 -4.51 -0.15
CA TYR A 399 16.99 -4.54 -0.90
C TYR A 399 16.82 -5.83 -1.71
N SER A 400 17.84 -6.25 -2.47
CA SER A 400 17.78 -7.49 -3.25
C SER A 400 17.61 -8.72 -2.36
N GLN A 401 18.30 -8.77 -1.22
CA GLN A 401 18.16 -9.86 -0.26
C GLN A 401 16.75 -9.89 0.36
N LEU A 402 16.19 -8.75 0.76
CA LEU A 402 14.84 -8.66 1.33
C LEU A 402 13.76 -9.17 0.36
N VAL A 403 13.90 -8.90 -0.94
CA VAL A 403 12.99 -9.38 -2.00
C VAL A 403 13.16 -10.89 -2.22
N GLU A 404 14.40 -11.39 -2.29
CA GLU A 404 14.68 -12.82 -2.48
C GLU A 404 14.25 -13.67 -1.27
N ASP A 405 14.58 -13.24 -0.05
CA ASP A 405 14.19 -13.89 1.20
C ASP A 405 12.66 -14.00 1.33
N TYR A 406 11.92 -13.06 0.74
CA TYR A 406 10.45 -13.03 0.76
C TYR A 406 9.80 -13.91 -0.32
N PHE A 407 10.26 -13.79 -1.57
CA PHE A 407 9.66 -14.45 -2.74
C PHE A 407 10.37 -15.74 -3.19
N SER A 408 11.37 -16.25 -2.45
CA SER A 408 11.98 -17.55 -2.76
C SER A 408 10.92 -18.67 -2.81
N ILE A 409 11.09 -19.56 -3.79
CA ILE A 409 10.23 -20.71 -4.05
C ILE A 409 10.99 -22.04 -3.92
N ASP A 410 12.25 -22.03 -3.48
CA ASP A 410 13.02 -23.24 -3.21
C ASP A 410 12.27 -24.12 -2.19
N ASP A 411 12.10 -25.42 -2.45
CA ASP A 411 11.45 -26.33 -1.49
C ASP A 411 12.31 -26.63 -0.27
N SER A 412 13.64 -26.51 -0.40
CA SER A 412 14.60 -26.70 0.69
C SER A 412 14.79 -25.45 1.55
N HIS A 413 14.69 -24.26 0.93
CA HIS A 413 14.78 -22.95 1.60
C HIS A 413 13.65 -22.00 1.18
N PRO A 414 12.37 -22.37 1.42
CA PRO A 414 11.21 -21.61 0.95
C PRO A 414 11.25 -20.19 1.49
N GLY A 415 10.86 -19.21 0.67
CA GLY A 415 10.75 -17.80 1.07
C GLY A 415 9.74 -17.59 2.18
N ILE A 416 9.81 -16.43 2.84
CA ILE A 416 8.91 -16.03 3.94
C ILE A 416 7.44 -16.27 3.56
N LEU A 417 7.03 -15.86 2.35
CA LEU A 417 5.64 -16.02 1.89
C LEU A 417 5.29 -17.49 1.57
N LYS A 418 6.22 -18.27 0.98
CA LYS A 418 6.00 -19.70 0.67
C LYS A 418 5.83 -20.53 1.95
N ALA A 419 6.70 -20.31 2.94
CA ALA A 419 6.63 -21.01 4.22
C ALA A 419 5.28 -20.76 4.91
N TRP A 420 4.87 -19.49 5.02
CA TRP A 420 3.62 -19.10 5.66
C TRP A 420 2.38 -19.66 4.94
N LEU A 421 2.29 -19.54 3.61
CA LEU A 421 1.14 -20.07 2.85
C LEU A 421 1.01 -21.60 2.92
N LEU A 422 2.11 -22.32 3.18
CA LEU A 422 2.09 -23.78 3.36
C LEU A 422 1.83 -24.22 4.81
N GLY A 423 1.54 -23.30 5.73
CA GLY A 423 1.39 -23.58 7.17
C GLY A 423 2.69 -24.06 7.83
N LYS A 424 3.86 -23.78 7.22
CA LYS A 424 5.16 -24.22 7.70
C LYS A 424 5.85 -23.12 8.49
N ASN A 425 6.31 -23.46 9.70
CA ASN A 425 7.30 -22.65 10.39
C ASN A 425 8.64 -22.76 9.65
N ARG A 426 9.27 -21.60 9.41
CA ARG A 426 10.61 -21.48 8.80
C ARG A 426 11.72 -21.66 9.84
#